data_AF-A0AAV8XD51-F1
#
_entry.id   AF-A0AAV8XD51-F1
#
_cell.length_a   1.000
_cell.length_b   1.000
_cell.length_c   1.000
_cell.angle_alpha   90.00
_cell.angle_beta   90.00
_cell.angle_gamma   90.00
#
_symmetry.space_group_name_H-M   'P 1'
#
loop_
_entity.id
_entity.type
_entity.pdbx_description
1 polymer ?
#
loop_
_entity_poly.entity_id
_entity_poly.type
_entity_poly.pdbx_seq_one_letter_code
_entity_poly.pdbx_strand_id
1 'polypeptide(L)'
;MQSSGKFHKQGRLNKLSGQHTIDECNHRLHGQYIHHIPSRATDGKEKVKIYDADGKREYIVPTREPVDVPAILPQSEYQRLKKQAHVVTLKDRMRLIEEAEQQKIQLRMESMARREALAKSQKVQKAVPGSKLDSVESEAADKNLYLLQRSKELLTEQDDRVKVANGVILATKCRAIRNAQIEEKKLIEKQLLEENKRLDMMMEQQRQKLIEIEEKKREIDKKKIQRYVSEVKQQIKENEMEQLMAAEKVEEESRMLNKALIELQKEEEQKDRAKKELQHKMRAEFKQANAEAQHYRNVKEEEQRIADLRVRLNNIFCVQIEYSLVFVKIQQFMKAKAEREEARERELALAKAAKEEEIARLRAEQEKSQDQQAAMDEMNALRTQEEKEREWREKEKAAAKKRNESLEDLRAARSKQIEDIRKAQALALVRDEEDFMKVAKVQRELFDKDVENHKKKRQAIVTYRNELLRQINEKERERIMDQQEKYEDGNAQRLEVEINDRYVEDYLAQKVEKLKYSNVADNYVKDIERQLKIKK
;
A
#
# COMPACT_ATOMS: atom_id res chain seq x y z
N MET A 1 35.86 27.17 20.39
CA MET A 1 37.23 27.73 20.51
C MET A 1 37.96 27.01 21.61
N GLN A 2 38.87 26.11 21.24
CA GLN A 2 39.94 25.64 22.12
C GLN A 2 40.98 26.77 22.22
N SER A 3 41.37 27.15 23.43
CA SER A 3 42.61 27.89 23.70
C SER A 3 43.11 27.46 25.08
N SER A 4 43.92 26.40 25.09
CA SER A 4 45.39 26.45 25.14
C SER A 4 45.90 26.68 26.58
N GLY A 5 46.33 25.55 27.16
CA GLY A 5 46.91 25.48 28.49
C GLY A 5 48.18 26.32 28.60
N LYS A 6 48.24 27.09 29.69
CA LYS A 6 49.37 27.90 30.11
C LYS A 6 50.52 27.00 30.56
N PHE A 7 51.67 27.10 29.89
CA PHE A 7 52.96 26.82 30.53
C PHE A 7 53.62 28.16 30.86
N HIS A 8 53.37 28.68 32.06
CA HIS A 8 54.23 29.70 32.63
C HIS A 8 55.49 29.01 33.15
N LYS A 9 56.64 29.45 32.62
CA LYS A 9 57.99 29.10 33.10
C LYS A 9 58.00 29.16 34.63
N GLN A 10 58.53 28.12 35.26
CA GLN A 10 58.86 28.14 36.69
C GLN A 10 59.73 29.38 36.96
N GLY A 11 59.14 30.38 37.60
CA GLY A 11 59.90 31.43 38.26
C GLY A 11 60.81 30.78 39.29
N ARG A 12 62.03 31.31 39.39
CA ARG A 12 63.09 30.89 40.33
C ARG A 12 62.49 30.41 41.66
N LEU A 13 62.96 29.27 42.17
CA LEU A 13 62.73 28.84 43.55
C LEU A 13 62.97 30.05 44.46
N ASN A 14 61.89 30.63 44.99
CA ASN A 14 62.01 31.65 46.01
C ASN A 14 62.77 31.01 47.17
N LYS A 15 63.91 31.62 47.55
CA LYS A 15 64.63 31.28 48.77
C LYS A 15 63.58 31.14 49.88
N LEU A 16 63.45 29.94 50.44
CA LEU A 16 62.61 29.73 51.63
C LEU A 16 63.11 30.72 52.68
N SER A 17 62.18 31.47 53.29
CA SER A 17 62.52 32.49 54.28
C SER A 17 63.39 31.85 55.37
N GLY A 18 64.63 32.30 55.51
CA GLY A 18 65.57 31.80 56.53
C GLY A 18 66.86 31.18 56.00
N GLN A 19 67.03 30.98 54.68
CA GLN A 19 68.32 30.55 54.12
C GLN A 19 69.25 31.75 53.88
N HIS A 20 70.32 31.85 54.67
CA HIS A 20 71.38 32.87 54.56
C HIS A 20 72.76 32.20 54.69
N THR A 21 73.77 32.77 54.05
CA THR A 21 75.14 32.22 54.04
C THR A 21 75.89 32.53 55.34
N ILE A 22 76.98 31.80 55.63
CA ILE A 22 77.79 31.97 56.86
C ILE A 22 78.28 33.42 57.04
N ASP A 23 78.42 34.17 55.95
CA ASP A 23 78.83 35.58 55.96
C ASP A 23 77.69 36.55 56.35
N GLU A 24 76.44 36.10 56.34
CA GLU A 24 75.23 36.92 56.54
C GLU A 24 74.66 36.81 57.97
N CYS A 25 75.20 35.94 58.85
CA CYS A 25 74.75 35.83 60.25
C CYS A 25 75.86 35.38 61.21
N ASN A 26 76.19 36.23 62.20
CA ASN A 26 77.25 36.01 63.18
C ASN A 26 76.77 35.38 64.51
N HIS A 27 75.54 34.87 64.59
CA HIS A 27 75.04 34.30 65.83
C HIS A 27 75.63 32.90 66.10
N ARG A 28 76.34 32.79 67.22
CA ARG A 28 76.93 31.54 67.72
C ARG A 28 76.28 31.16 69.05
N LEU A 29 75.90 29.89 69.20
CA LEU A 29 75.51 29.27 70.47
C LEU A 29 76.52 28.14 70.76
N HIS A 30 77.07 28.12 71.97
CA HIS A 30 78.11 27.16 72.40
C HIS A 30 79.33 27.07 71.44
N GLY A 31 79.74 28.20 70.87
CA GLY A 31 80.93 28.29 70.00
C GLY A 31 80.71 27.85 68.54
N GLN A 32 79.55 27.30 68.19
CA GLN A 32 79.17 26.93 66.82
C GLN A 32 78.12 27.89 66.24
N TYR A 33 78.18 28.14 64.93
CA TYR A 33 77.20 28.97 64.24
C TYR A 33 75.84 28.27 64.21
N ILE A 34 74.77 28.99 64.57
CA ILE A 34 73.40 28.43 64.67
C ILE A 34 72.88 27.92 63.31
N HIS A 35 73.49 28.39 62.21
CA HIS A 35 73.15 28.01 60.84
C HIS A 35 74.18 27.06 60.22
N HIS A 36 75.04 26.44 61.04
CA HIS A 36 76.00 25.44 60.55
C HIS A 36 75.26 24.18 60.07
N ILE A 37 75.03 24.12 58.77
CA ILE A 37 74.56 22.90 58.10
C ILE A 37 75.82 22.08 57.78
N PRO A 38 76.01 20.89 58.41
CA PRO A 38 77.14 20.03 58.07
C PRO A 38 77.13 19.69 56.58
N SER A 39 78.30 19.75 55.94
CA SER A 39 78.43 19.56 54.49
C SER A 39 77.93 18.19 54.02
N ARG A 40 77.98 17.19 54.92
CA ARG A 40 77.34 15.88 54.74
C ARG A 40 76.48 15.56 55.95
N ALA A 41 75.33 14.92 55.72
CA ALA A 41 74.41 14.48 56.79
C ALA A 41 75.05 13.52 57.83
N THR A 42 76.26 13.04 57.54
CA THR A 42 77.06 12.15 58.36
C THR A 42 78.13 12.84 59.22
N ASP A 43 78.43 14.12 58.99
CA ASP A 43 79.47 14.81 59.76
C ASP A 43 79.04 14.98 61.22
N GLY A 44 79.93 14.64 62.14
CA GLY A 44 79.69 14.72 63.59
C GLY A 44 78.87 13.58 64.20
N LYS A 45 78.47 12.56 63.42
CA LYS A 45 77.73 11.39 63.93
C LYS A 45 78.61 10.13 63.94
N GLU A 46 78.52 9.33 65.00
CA GLU A 46 79.25 8.07 65.10
C GLU A 46 78.78 7.07 64.03
N LYS A 47 79.74 6.42 63.37
CA LYS A 47 79.50 5.42 62.34
C LYS A 47 80.08 4.07 62.73
N VAL A 48 79.29 3.03 62.58
CA VAL A 48 79.75 1.64 62.72
C VAL A 48 79.86 1.02 61.33
N LYS A 49 81.02 0.40 61.06
CA LYS A 49 81.31 -0.29 59.80
C LYS A 49 81.04 -1.77 59.99
N ILE A 50 80.13 -2.32 59.18
CA ILE A 50 79.83 -3.75 59.16
C ILE A 50 80.22 -4.30 57.79
N TYR A 51 80.83 -5.48 57.78
CA TYR A 51 81.29 -6.16 56.58
C TYR A 51 80.40 -7.38 56.33
N ASP A 52 79.53 -7.29 55.33
CA ASP A 52 78.69 -8.41 54.87
C ASP A 52 79.20 -8.92 53.51
N ALA A 53 78.68 -10.08 53.07
CA ALA A 53 79.10 -10.75 51.82
C ALA A 53 78.94 -9.88 50.55
N ASP A 54 78.04 -8.88 50.57
CA ASP A 54 77.79 -7.94 49.46
C ASP A 54 78.61 -6.63 49.56
N GLY A 55 79.63 -6.58 50.42
CA GLY A 55 80.54 -5.45 50.57
C GLY A 55 80.27 -4.54 51.76
N LYS A 56 81.22 -3.64 52.03
CA LYS A 56 81.26 -2.81 53.24
C LYS A 56 80.14 -1.76 53.26
N ARG A 57 79.34 -1.75 54.34
CA ARG A 57 78.30 -0.72 54.60
C ARG A 57 78.64 0.08 55.87
N GLU A 58 78.42 1.40 55.83
CA GLU A 58 78.58 2.30 56.98
C GLU A 58 77.20 2.73 57.49
N TYR A 59 76.86 2.38 58.73
CA TYR A 59 75.61 2.79 59.38
C TYR A 59 75.87 3.93 60.36
N ILE A 60 74.95 4.90 60.42
CA ILE A 60 74.96 5.99 61.38
C ILE A 60 74.24 5.52 62.65
N VAL A 61 74.87 5.63 63.81
CA VAL A 61 74.24 5.29 65.09
C VAL A 61 73.31 6.43 65.52
N PRO A 62 72.01 6.19 65.76
CA PRO A 62 71.09 7.23 66.24
C PRO A 62 71.39 7.62 67.69
N THR A 63 71.79 8.86 67.93
CA THR A 63 71.98 9.41 69.29
C THR A 63 70.62 9.65 69.96
N ARG A 64 70.43 9.19 71.21
CA ARG A 64 69.18 9.37 72.00
C ARG A 64 69.17 10.64 72.84
N GLU A 65 70.25 11.42 72.82
CA GLU A 65 70.32 12.71 73.51
C GLU A 65 69.50 13.76 72.75
N PRO A 66 68.69 14.58 73.44
CA PRO A 66 67.89 15.60 72.79
C PRO A 66 68.79 16.59 72.05
N VAL A 67 68.38 16.94 70.82
CA VAL A 67 69.08 17.95 70.02
C VAL A 67 68.87 19.30 70.69
N ASP A 68 69.89 19.78 71.40
CA ASP A 68 69.86 21.00 72.23
C ASP A 68 69.85 22.30 71.39
N VAL A 69 69.45 22.21 70.12
CA VAL A 69 69.46 23.31 69.17
C VAL A 69 68.03 23.87 69.04
N PRO A 70 67.73 25.07 69.57
CA PRO A 70 66.40 25.66 69.45
C PRO A 70 66.10 26.06 67.98
N ALA A 71 64.93 25.65 67.48
CA ALA A 71 64.45 26.03 66.15
C ALA A 71 63.52 27.26 66.22
N ILE A 72 63.77 28.27 65.40
CA ILE A 72 62.97 29.51 65.34
C ILE A 72 61.83 29.32 64.32
N LEU A 73 60.58 29.40 64.76
CA LEU A 73 59.41 29.29 63.90
C LEU A 73 58.73 30.66 63.71
N PRO A 74 58.41 31.09 62.47
CA PRO A 74 57.73 32.36 62.25
C PRO A 74 56.26 32.33 62.71
N GLN A 75 55.75 33.47 63.17
CA GLN A 75 54.41 33.59 63.76
C GLN A 75 53.28 33.19 62.80
N SER A 76 53.47 33.38 61.49
CA SER A 76 52.52 32.96 60.45
C SER A 76 52.42 31.44 60.35
N GLU A 77 53.55 30.73 60.38
CA GLU A 77 53.62 29.26 60.46
C GLU A 77 52.97 28.76 61.75
N TYR A 78 53.26 29.40 62.88
CA TYR A 78 52.64 29.05 64.16
C TYR A 78 51.11 29.20 64.14
N GLN A 79 50.59 30.31 63.60
CA GLN A 79 49.14 30.51 63.49
C GLN A 79 48.49 29.53 62.50
N ARG A 80 49.17 29.20 61.39
CA ARG A 80 48.70 28.17 60.44
C ARG A 80 48.59 26.82 61.14
N LEU A 81 49.65 26.40 61.83
CA LEU A 81 49.68 25.14 62.58
C LEU A 81 48.63 25.14 63.69
N LYS A 82 48.43 26.26 64.38
CA LYS A 82 47.39 26.42 65.41
C LYS A 82 45.97 26.28 64.85
N LYS A 83 45.70 26.82 63.65
CA LYS A 83 44.42 26.66 62.96
C LYS A 83 44.22 25.24 62.44
N GLN A 84 45.27 24.58 61.94
CA GLN A 84 45.21 23.19 61.47
C GLN A 84 45.10 22.18 62.61
N ALA A 85 45.68 22.48 63.77
CA ALA A 85 45.57 21.68 64.99
C ALA A 85 44.19 21.81 65.67
N HIS A 86 43.36 22.78 65.26
CA HIS A 86 42.02 22.94 65.80
C HIS A 86 41.10 21.83 65.27
N VAL A 87 40.73 20.90 66.15
CA VAL A 87 39.78 19.83 65.85
C VAL A 87 38.37 20.40 65.79
N VAL A 88 37.85 20.57 64.58
CA VAL A 88 36.48 21.06 64.35
C VAL A 88 35.49 20.10 64.99
N THR A 89 34.77 20.55 66.01
CA THR A 89 33.75 19.74 66.67
C THR A 89 32.48 19.67 65.82
N LEU A 90 31.60 18.69 66.08
CA LEU A 90 30.33 18.55 65.36
C LEU A 90 29.46 19.81 65.47
N LYS A 91 29.51 20.51 66.62
CA LYS A 91 28.82 21.79 66.83
C LYS A 91 29.38 22.92 65.96
N ASP A 92 30.70 23.00 65.83
CA ASP A 92 31.35 24.02 64.99
C ASP A 92 31.04 23.79 63.50
N ARG A 93 30.98 22.52 63.08
CA ARG A 93 30.56 22.15 61.72
C ARG A 93 29.11 22.52 61.44
N MET A 94 28.21 22.33 62.40
CA MET A 94 26.81 22.76 62.26
C MET A 94 26.68 24.28 62.16
N ARG A 95 27.41 25.03 63.00
CA ARG A 95 27.43 26.50 62.92
C ARG A 95 27.97 27.02 61.59
N LEU A 96 29.02 26.41 61.05
CA LEU A 96 29.57 26.78 59.75
C LEU A 96 28.57 26.52 58.60
N ILE A 97 27.80 25.44 58.69
CA ILE A 97 26.74 25.13 57.72
C ILE A 97 25.62 26.16 57.84
N GLU A 98 25.17 26.49 59.05
CA GLU A 98 24.11 27.46 59.29
C GLU A 98 24.51 28.87 58.84
N GLU A 99 25.73 29.33 59.15
CA GLU A 99 26.28 30.61 58.69
C GLU A 99 26.38 30.65 57.15
N ALA A 100 26.77 29.55 56.50
CA ALA A 100 26.82 29.45 55.04
C ALA A 100 25.42 29.45 54.39
N GLU A 101 24.45 28.78 55.02
CA GLU A 101 23.04 28.79 54.58
C GLU A 101 22.43 30.18 54.72
N GLN A 102 22.68 30.88 55.83
CA GLN A 102 22.23 32.26 56.03
C GLN A 102 22.80 33.21 54.98
N GLN A 103 24.10 33.13 54.67
CA GLN A 103 24.72 33.93 53.60
C GLN A 103 24.10 33.62 52.23
N LYS A 104 23.85 32.33 51.93
CA LYS A 104 23.20 31.93 50.67
C LYS A 104 21.77 32.46 50.56
N ILE A 105 21.02 32.46 51.66
CA ILE A 105 19.67 33.03 51.73
C ILE A 105 19.72 34.55 51.51
N GLN A 106 20.64 35.27 52.16
CA GLN A 106 20.80 36.71 51.98
C GLN A 106 21.11 37.07 50.51
N LEU A 107 22.09 36.41 49.89
CA LEU A 107 22.43 36.64 48.47
C LEU A 107 21.25 36.32 47.54
N ARG A 108 20.47 35.27 47.85
CA ARG A 108 19.27 34.92 47.07
C ARG A 108 18.19 36.00 47.23
N MET A 109 17.98 36.52 48.43
CA MET A 109 17.01 37.59 48.70
C MET A 109 17.41 38.89 47.98
N GLU A 110 18.68 39.28 48.02
CA GLU A 110 19.19 40.44 47.29
C GLU A 110 19.05 40.27 45.76
N SER A 111 19.33 39.07 45.25
CA SER A 111 19.14 38.75 43.83
C SER A 111 17.66 38.82 43.43
N MET A 112 16.76 38.28 44.25
CA MET A 112 15.32 38.37 44.01
C MET A 112 14.82 39.81 44.08
N ALA A 113 15.27 40.61 45.06
CA ALA A 113 14.92 42.01 45.18
C ALA A 113 15.41 42.83 43.98
N ARG A 114 16.64 42.59 43.50
CA ARG A 114 17.18 43.22 42.29
C ARG A 114 16.40 42.81 41.04
N ARG A 115 16.05 41.52 40.92
CA ARG A 115 15.20 41.01 39.83
C ARG A 115 13.81 41.64 39.86
N GLU A 116 13.22 41.79 41.04
CA GLU A 116 11.92 42.42 41.22
C GLU A 116 11.95 43.93 40.93
N ALA A 117 13.00 44.64 41.34
CA ALA A 117 13.21 46.05 41.01
C ALA A 117 13.38 46.25 39.49
N LEU A 118 14.18 45.40 38.84
CA LEU A 118 14.32 45.39 37.39
C LEU A 118 12.97 45.07 36.72
N ALA A 119 12.24 44.06 37.18
CA ALA A 119 10.92 43.73 36.65
C ALA A 119 9.90 44.87 36.84
N LYS A 120 9.94 45.61 37.95
CA LYS A 120 9.11 46.81 38.18
C LYS A 120 9.49 47.96 37.25
N SER A 121 10.78 48.17 36.99
CA SER A 121 11.25 49.17 36.01
C SER A 121 11.01 48.76 34.53
N GLN A 122 10.96 47.45 34.25
CA GLN A 122 10.63 46.87 32.95
C GLN A 122 9.13 46.65 32.73
N LYS A 123 8.27 46.93 33.73
CA LYS A 123 6.83 46.99 33.47
C LYS A 123 6.64 48.01 32.36
N VAL A 124 6.20 47.50 31.22
CA VAL A 124 5.99 48.22 29.96
C VAL A 124 5.56 49.64 30.30
N GLN A 125 6.43 50.62 30.04
CA GLN A 125 6.05 52.01 30.11
C GLN A 125 4.95 52.17 29.06
N LYS A 126 3.70 52.06 29.48
CA LYS A 126 2.56 52.30 28.61
C LYS A 126 2.74 53.71 28.07
N ALA A 127 2.60 53.87 26.76
CA ALA A 127 2.71 55.16 26.13
C ALA A 127 1.80 56.15 26.88
N VAL A 128 2.35 57.30 27.24
CA VAL A 128 1.55 58.36 27.86
C VAL A 128 0.57 58.86 26.80
N PRO A 129 -0.74 58.98 27.11
CA PRO A 129 -1.73 59.46 26.15
C PRO A 129 -1.32 60.79 25.53
N GLY A 130 -1.26 60.86 24.19
CA GLY A 130 -0.81 62.05 23.45
C GLY A 130 0.71 62.17 23.24
N SER A 131 1.49 61.16 23.63
CA SER A 131 2.91 61.07 23.25
C SER A 131 3.10 60.63 21.80
N LYS A 132 4.27 60.91 21.21
CA LYS A 132 4.64 60.39 19.88
C LYS A 132 4.67 58.86 19.83
N LEU A 133 4.91 58.20 20.97
CA LEU A 133 4.87 56.73 21.06
C LEU A 133 3.42 56.23 20.95
N ASP A 134 2.47 56.89 21.62
CA ASP A 134 1.04 56.59 21.60
C ASP A 134 0.45 56.77 20.19
N SER A 135 0.85 57.81 19.45
CA SER A 135 0.40 57.98 18.05
C SER A 135 0.92 56.88 17.13
N VAL A 136 2.17 56.44 17.32
CA VAL A 136 2.79 55.36 16.52
C VAL A 136 2.19 54.00 16.91
N GLU A 137 1.93 53.76 18.19
CA GLU A 137 1.25 52.55 18.68
C GLU A 137 -0.19 52.48 18.20
N SER A 138 -0.93 53.61 18.22
CA SER A 138 -2.29 53.70 17.67
C SER A 138 -2.30 53.46 16.17
N GLU A 139 -1.40 54.09 15.41
CA GLU A 139 -1.31 53.87 13.95
C GLU A 139 -0.92 52.41 13.62
N ALA A 140 -0.04 51.80 14.41
CA ALA A 140 0.29 50.39 14.29
C ALA A 140 -0.90 49.49 14.65
N ALA A 141 -1.68 49.84 15.67
CA ALA A 141 -2.89 49.13 16.05
C ALA A 141 -3.96 49.23 14.96
N ASP A 142 -4.17 50.40 14.37
CA ASP A 142 -5.11 50.61 13.26
C ASP A 142 -4.69 49.84 12.01
N LYS A 143 -3.39 49.85 11.68
CA LYS A 143 -2.84 49.03 10.59
C LYS A 143 -3.03 47.54 10.85
N ASN A 144 -2.77 47.08 12.08
CA ASN A 144 -2.99 45.69 12.46
C ASN A 144 -4.48 45.33 12.39
N LEU A 145 -5.37 46.20 12.86
CA LEU A 145 -6.81 46.00 12.78
C LEU A 145 -7.28 45.91 11.33
N TYR A 146 -6.79 46.81 10.46
CA TYR A 146 -7.07 46.76 9.03
C TYR A 146 -6.56 45.46 8.39
N LEU A 147 -5.36 45.01 8.74
CA LEU A 147 -4.80 43.74 8.24
C LEU A 147 -5.65 42.55 8.69
N LEU A 148 -6.09 42.52 9.96
CA LEU A 148 -6.97 41.49 10.49
C LEU A 148 -8.33 41.50 9.79
N GLN A 149 -8.94 42.67 9.61
CA GLN A 149 -10.21 42.80 8.90
C GLN A 149 -10.08 42.35 7.44
N ARG A 150 -9.04 42.81 6.73
CA ARG A 150 -8.77 42.40 5.35
C ARG A 150 -8.53 40.89 5.25
N SER A 151 -7.83 40.30 6.21
CA SER A 151 -7.62 38.85 6.26
C SER A 151 -8.94 38.10 6.44
N LYS A 152 -9.83 38.58 7.32
CA LYS A 152 -11.17 38.01 7.50
C LYS A 152 -12.02 38.15 6.24
N GLU A 153 -12.00 39.30 5.59
CA GLU A 153 -12.68 39.52 4.31
C GLU A 153 -12.15 38.56 3.23
N LEU A 154 -10.84 38.36 3.12
CA LEU A 154 -10.25 37.41 2.18
C LEU A 154 -10.64 35.96 2.47
N LEU A 155 -10.70 35.55 3.74
CA LEU A 155 -11.19 34.23 4.12
C LEU A 155 -12.66 34.04 3.74
N THR A 156 -13.47 35.08 3.95
CA THR A 156 -14.90 35.07 3.58
C THR A 156 -15.10 35.03 2.07
N GLU A 157 -14.27 35.75 1.30
CA GLU A 157 -14.28 35.70 -0.17
C GLU A 157 -13.83 34.33 -0.73
N GLN A 158 -13.14 33.51 0.07
CA GLN A 158 -12.82 32.13 -0.31
C GLN A 158 -13.99 31.17 -0.13
N ASP A 159 -15.04 31.55 0.60
CA ASP A 159 -16.25 30.75 0.72
C ASP A 159 -16.91 30.56 -0.66
N ASP A 160 -17.35 29.33 -0.95
CA ASP A 160 -17.92 28.97 -2.24
C ASP A 160 -19.22 29.74 -2.54
N ARG A 161 -20.03 30.06 -1.50
CA ARG A 161 -21.25 30.88 -1.66
C ARG A 161 -20.89 32.28 -2.15
N VAL A 162 -19.80 32.85 -1.61
CA VAL A 162 -19.31 34.18 -2.00
C VAL A 162 -18.67 34.15 -3.39
N LYS A 163 -17.95 33.09 -3.75
CA LYS A 163 -17.44 32.89 -5.12
C LYS A 163 -18.56 32.80 -6.16
N VAL A 164 -19.62 32.05 -5.86
CA VAL A 164 -20.81 31.98 -6.71
C VAL A 164 -21.45 33.36 -6.84
N ALA A 165 -21.56 34.11 -5.74
CA ALA A 165 -22.04 35.49 -5.79
C ALA A 165 -21.18 36.40 -6.66
N ASN A 166 -19.85 36.31 -6.55
CA ASN A 166 -18.92 37.04 -7.43
C ASN A 166 -19.11 36.68 -8.91
N GLY A 167 -19.32 35.40 -9.22
CA GLY A 167 -19.61 34.94 -10.57
C GLY A 167 -20.90 35.54 -11.13
N VAL A 168 -21.98 35.54 -10.33
CA VAL A 168 -23.28 36.14 -10.70
C VAL A 168 -23.17 37.65 -10.89
N ILE A 169 -22.45 38.35 -10.01
CA ILE A 169 -22.20 39.79 -10.13
C ILE A 169 -21.43 40.08 -11.42
N LEU A 170 -20.38 39.31 -11.72
CA LEU A 170 -19.59 39.48 -12.93
C LEU A 170 -20.42 39.22 -14.19
N ALA A 171 -21.20 38.14 -14.23
CA ALA A 171 -22.08 37.82 -15.35
C ALA A 171 -23.10 38.94 -15.60
N THR A 172 -23.66 39.49 -14.52
CA THR A 172 -24.60 40.62 -14.59
C THR A 172 -23.92 41.89 -15.11
N LYS A 173 -22.68 42.18 -14.68
CA LYS A 173 -21.87 43.29 -15.25
C LYS A 173 -21.64 43.12 -16.75
N CYS A 174 -21.27 41.92 -17.20
CA CYS A 174 -21.10 41.62 -18.62
C CYS A 174 -22.41 41.78 -19.40
N ARG A 175 -23.55 41.37 -18.83
CA ARG A 175 -24.88 41.55 -19.43
C ARG A 175 -25.24 43.03 -19.55
N ALA A 176 -24.97 43.83 -18.53
CA ALA A 176 -25.20 45.28 -18.56
C ALA A 176 -24.40 45.96 -19.67
N ILE A 177 -23.09 45.65 -19.78
CA ILE A 177 -22.23 46.17 -20.85
C ILE A 177 -22.72 45.72 -22.23
N ARG A 178 -23.07 44.44 -22.39
CA ARG A 178 -23.60 43.91 -23.65
C ARG A 178 -24.88 44.62 -24.07
N ASN A 179 -25.80 44.87 -23.14
CA ASN A 179 -27.04 45.57 -23.43
C ASN A 179 -26.77 47.00 -23.89
N ALA A 180 -25.88 47.73 -23.21
CA ALA A 180 -25.44 49.05 -23.62
C ALA A 180 -24.82 49.05 -25.03
N GLN A 181 -23.97 48.07 -25.34
CA GLN A 181 -23.38 47.91 -26.67
C GLN A 181 -24.42 47.59 -27.76
N ILE A 182 -25.44 46.79 -27.44
CA ILE A 182 -26.54 46.50 -28.38
C ILE A 182 -27.34 47.76 -28.67
N GLU A 183 -27.63 48.57 -27.64
CA GLU A 183 -28.31 49.86 -27.80
C GLU A 183 -27.48 50.83 -28.64
N GLU A 184 -26.19 50.93 -28.38
CA GLU A 184 -25.24 51.72 -29.17
C GLU A 184 -25.20 51.25 -30.63
N LYS A 185 -25.08 49.94 -30.88
CA LYS A 185 -25.08 49.38 -32.24
C LYS A 185 -26.37 49.69 -32.99
N LYS A 186 -27.53 49.58 -32.33
CA LYS A 186 -28.83 49.95 -32.93
C LYS A 186 -28.90 51.44 -33.28
N LEU A 187 -28.31 52.30 -32.44
CA LEU A 187 -28.22 53.72 -32.73
C LEU A 187 -27.35 54.00 -33.95
N ILE A 188 -26.17 53.35 -34.04
CA ILE A 188 -25.26 53.44 -35.19
C ILE A 188 -25.95 52.95 -36.46
N GLU A 189 -26.66 51.82 -36.41
CA GLU A 189 -27.39 51.26 -37.55
C GLU A 189 -28.46 52.22 -38.07
N LYS A 190 -29.21 52.87 -37.16
CA LYS A 190 -30.19 53.90 -37.53
C LYS A 190 -29.52 55.08 -38.24
N GLN A 191 -28.43 55.59 -37.67
CA GLN A 191 -27.67 56.71 -38.26
C GLN A 191 -27.09 56.34 -39.64
N LEU A 192 -26.57 55.12 -39.78
CA LEU A 192 -26.03 54.62 -41.06
C LEU A 192 -27.14 54.43 -42.11
N LEU A 193 -28.32 53.96 -41.72
CA LEU A 193 -29.47 53.87 -42.62
C LEU A 193 -29.92 55.25 -43.10
N GLU A 194 -29.93 56.24 -42.22
CA GLU A 194 -30.26 57.64 -42.57
C GLU A 194 -29.25 58.22 -43.56
N GLU A 195 -27.95 58.05 -43.34
CA GLU A 195 -26.90 58.51 -44.26
C GLU A 195 -26.89 57.75 -45.59
N ASN A 196 -27.11 56.43 -45.59
CA ASN A 196 -27.23 55.66 -46.84
C ASN A 196 -28.40 56.13 -47.70
N LYS A 197 -29.58 56.38 -47.08
CA LYS A 197 -30.73 56.96 -47.79
C LYS A 197 -30.38 58.30 -48.44
N ARG A 198 -29.64 59.14 -47.72
CA ARG A 198 -29.16 60.42 -48.25
C ARG A 198 -28.21 60.25 -49.44
N LEU A 199 -27.29 59.27 -49.39
CA LEU A 199 -26.37 58.97 -50.48
C LEU A 199 -27.08 58.36 -51.70
N ASP A 200 -28.01 57.42 -51.50
CA ASP A 200 -28.80 56.81 -52.57
C ASP A 200 -29.59 57.86 -53.35
N MET A 201 -30.19 58.83 -52.65
CA MET A 201 -30.85 59.98 -53.29
C MET A 201 -29.87 60.79 -54.16
N MET A 202 -28.63 61.00 -53.70
CA MET A 202 -27.60 61.71 -54.47
C MET A 202 -27.14 60.90 -55.70
N MET A 203 -26.95 59.59 -55.55
CA MET A 203 -26.54 58.69 -56.63
C MET A 203 -27.63 58.54 -57.70
N GLU A 204 -28.90 58.45 -57.31
CA GLU A 204 -30.02 58.41 -58.25
C GLU A 204 -30.11 59.70 -59.07
N GLN A 205 -29.92 60.85 -58.43
CA GLN A 205 -29.82 62.13 -59.15
C GLN A 205 -28.66 62.17 -60.14
N GLN A 206 -27.50 61.58 -59.80
CA GLN A 206 -26.37 61.47 -60.73
C GLN A 206 -26.64 60.48 -61.88
N ARG A 207 -27.25 59.33 -61.58
CA ARG A 207 -27.62 58.32 -62.60
C ARG A 207 -28.57 58.91 -63.63
N GLN A 208 -29.60 59.63 -63.19
CA GLN A 208 -30.56 60.31 -64.08
C GLN A 208 -29.85 61.30 -65.02
N LYS A 209 -28.91 62.09 -64.50
CA LYS A 209 -28.09 63.00 -65.31
C LYS A 209 -27.23 62.27 -66.35
N LEU A 210 -26.63 61.14 -65.99
CA LEU A 210 -25.78 60.37 -66.93
C LEU A 210 -26.60 59.71 -68.05
N ILE A 211 -27.76 59.15 -67.73
CA ILE A 211 -28.69 58.60 -68.73
C ILE A 211 -29.09 59.69 -69.73
N GLU A 212 -29.44 60.88 -69.23
CA GLU A 212 -29.79 62.02 -70.08
C GLU A 212 -28.64 62.41 -71.03
N ILE A 213 -27.39 62.31 -70.58
CA ILE A 213 -26.20 62.56 -71.42
C ILE A 213 -26.00 61.46 -72.47
N GLU A 214 -26.18 60.19 -72.10
CA GLU A 214 -25.97 59.07 -73.02
C GLU A 214 -27.07 58.99 -74.09
N GLU A 215 -28.32 59.27 -73.72
CA GLU A 215 -29.43 59.40 -74.68
C GLU A 215 -29.11 60.46 -75.74
N LYS A 216 -28.61 61.62 -75.32
CA LYS A 216 -28.14 62.68 -76.24
C LYS A 216 -27.03 62.17 -77.17
N LYS A 217 -26.10 61.33 -76.69
CA LYS A 217 -25.03 60.74 -77.50
C LYS A 217 -25.54 59.69 -78.50
N ARG A 218 -26.45 58.80 -78.08
CA ARG A 218 -27.04 57.77 -78.96
C ARG A 218 -27.81 58.42 -80.12
N GLU A 219 -28.52 59.52 -79.86
CA GLU A 219 -29.19 60.29 -80.89
C GLU A 219 -28.21 60.89 -81.91
N ILE A 220 -27.00 61.24 -81.50
CA ILE A 220 -25.93 61.69 -82.41
C ILE A 220 -25.38 60.52 -83.23
N ASP A 221 -25.11 59.36 -82.63
CA ASP A 221 -24.49 58.23 -83.32
C ASP A 221 -25.46 57.50 -84.28
N LYS A 222 -26.75 57.39 -83.93
CA LYS A 222 -27.79 56.92 -84.88
C LYS A 222 -27.76 57.72 -86.18
N LYS A 223 -27.63 59.05 -86.07
CA LYS A 223 -27.52 59.95 -87.24
C LYS A 223 -26.25 59.69 -88.06
N LYS A 224 -25.15 59.22 -87.46
CA LYS A 224 -23.91 58.85 -88.19
C LYS A 224 -24.04 57.50 -88.90
N ILE A 225 -24.59 56.48 -88.23
CA ILE A 225 -24.77 55.14 -88.82
C ILE A 225 -25.68 55.21 -90.04
N GLN A 226 -26.77 55.97 -89.97
CA GLN A 226 -27.67 56.17 -91.10
C GLN A 226 -26.93 56.71 -92.34
N ARG A 227 -25.93 57.59 -92.15
CA ARG A 227 -25.10 58.09 -93.26
C ARG A 227 -24.20 56.99 -93.82
N TYR A 228 -23.49 56.25 -92.96
CA TYR A 228 -22.56 55.20 -93.39
C TYR A 228 -23.25 54.01 -94.10
N VAL A 229 -24.41 53.57 -93.62
CA VAL A 229 -25.18 52.49 -94.26
C VAL A 229 -25.59 52.87 -95.70
N SER A 230 -25.84 54.16 -95.94
CA SER A 230 -26.13 54.65 -97.29
C SER A 230 -24.92 54.49 -98.22
N GLU A 231 -23.70 54.68 -97.72
CA GLU A 231 -22.45 54.58 -98.49
C GLU A 231 -22.08 53.13 -98.82
N VAL A 232 -22.16 52.19 -97.86
CA VAL A 232 -21.79 50.76 -98.10
C VAL A 232 -22.73 50.09 -99.10
N LYS A 233 -24.02 50.41 -99.05
CA LYS A 233 -25.00 49.89 -100.02
C LYS A 233 -24.66 50.27 -101.46
N GLN A 234 -23.93 51.37 -101.65
CA GLN A 234 -23.45 51.79 -102.96
C GLN A 234 -22.27 50.91 -103.41
N GLN A 235 -21.31 50.63 -102.53
CA GLN A 235 -20.14 49.79 -102.83
C GLN A 235 -20.48 48.33 -103.16
N ILE A 236 -21.47 47.72 -102.49
CA ILE A 236 -21.87 46.32 -102.77
C ILE A 236 -22.36 46.16 -104.21
N LYS A 237 -23.14 47.13 -104.69
CA LYS A 237 -23.66 47.13 -106.07
C LYS A 237 -22.54 47.20 -107.10
N GLU A 238 -21.42 47.84 -106.78
CA GLU A 238 -20.26 47.93 -107.67
C GLU A 238 -19.53 46.59 -107.76
N ASN A 239 -19.29 45.90 -106.64
CA ASN A 239 -18.60 44.60 -106.61
C ASN A 239 -19.39 43.45 -107.27
N GLU A 240 -20.72 43.42 -107.12
CA GLU A 240 -21.57 42.39 -107.75
C GLU A 240 -21.44 42.42 -109.28
N MET A 241 -21.25 43.60 -109.87
CA MET A 241 -21.03 43.72 -111.31
C MET A 241 -19.66 43.15 -111.75
N GLU A 242 -18.62 43.25 -110.92
CA GLU A 242 -17.30 42.71 -111.24
C GLU A 242 -17.24 41.17 -111.21
N GLN A 243 -17.92 40.51 -110.26
CA GLN A 243 -17.93 39.05 -110.16
C GLN A 243 -18.58 38.36 -111.37
N LEU A 244 -19.67 38.93 -111.89
CA LEU A 244 -20.36 38.40 -113.07
C LEU A 244 -19.43 38.32 -114.29
N MET A 245 -18.59 39.35 -114.48
CA MET A 245 -17.62 39.41 -115.58
C MET A 245 -16.53 38.35 -115.49
N ALA A 246 -16.14 37.93 -114.28
CA ALA A 246 -15.09 36.93 -114.08
C ALA A 246 -15.60 35.49 -114.35
N ALA A 247 -16.85 35.20 -114.01
CA ALA A 247 -17.45 33.87 -114.20
C ALA A 247 -17.54 33.46 -115.69
N GLU A 248 -17.82 34.42 -116.58
CA GLU A 248 -17.96 34.17 -118.02
C GLU A 248 -16.66 33.67 -118.67
N LYS A 249 -15.48 34.12 -118.19
CA LYS A 249 -14.17 33.70 -118.72
C LYS A 249 -13.82 32.23 -118.44
N VAL A 250 -14.18 31.71 -117.28
CA VAL A 250 -13.84 30.33 -116.86
C VAL A 250 -14.60 29.28 -117.67
N GLU A 251 -15.81 29.62 -118.14
CA GLU A 251 -16.66 28.70 -118.89
C GLU A 251 -16.13 28.38 -120.30
N GLU A 252 -15.46 29.35 -120.95
CA GLU A 252 -14.83 29.15 -122.27
C GLU A 252 -13.64 28.18 -122.22
N GLU A 253 -12.80 28.28 -121.18
CA GLU A 253 -11.61 27.42 -121.02
C GLU A 253 -12.01 25.94 -120.83
N SER A 254 -13.08 25.69 -120.06
CA SER A 254 -13.58 24.33 -119.76
C SER A 254 -14.07 23.57 -121.01
N ARG A 255 -14.60 24.28 -122.02
CA ARG A 255 -15.10 23.65 -123.26
C ARG A 255 -13.99 23.08 -124.15
N MET A 256 -12.79 23.64 -124.09
CA MET A 256 -11.66 23.17 -124.91
C MET A 256 -11.08 21.85 -124.41
N LEU A 257 -10.96 21.69 -123.09
CA LEU A 257 -10.38 20.49 -122.47
C LEU A 257 -11.22 19.22 -122.74
N ASN A 258 -12.55 19.33 -122.69
CA ASN A 258 -13.46 18.20 -122.85
C ASN A 258 -13.38 17.51 -124.23
N LYS A 259 -13.07 18.25 -125.30
CA LYS A 259 -12.99 17.67 -126.66
C LYS A 259 -11.81 16.70 -126.81
N ALA A 260 -10.68 16.97 -126.17
CA ALA A 260 -9.48 16.14 -126.27
C ALA A 260 -9.64 14.77 -125.58
N LEU A 261 -10.45 14.68 -124.52
CA LEU A 261 -10.64 13.43 -123.76
C LEU A 261 -11.45 12.38 -124.55
N ILE A 262 -12.37 12.80 -125.42
CA ILE A 262 -13.32 11.92 -126.12
C ILE A 262 -12.65 11.09 -127.24
N GLU A 263 -11.60 11.60 -127.89
CA GLU A 263 -10.91 10.87 -128.97
C GLU A 263 -10.14 9.66 -128.47
N LEU A 264 -9.53 9.75 -127.28
CA LEU A 264 -8.75 8.67 -126.69
C LEU A 264 -9.62 7.43 -126.36
N GLN A 265 -10.86 7.64 -125.91
CA GLN A 265 -11.78 6.56 -125.53
C GLN A 265 -12.24 5.70 -126.72
N LYS A 266 -12.32 6.26 -127.94
CA LYS A 266 -12.83 5.52 -129.10
C LYS A 266 -11.88 4.45 -129.63
N GLU A 267 -10.56 4.61 -129.45
CA GLU A 267 -9.57 3.63 -129.92
C GLU A 267 -9.50 2.38 -129.03
N GLU A 268 -9.69 2.50 -127.72
CA GLU A 268 -9.71 1.34 -126.80
C GLU A 268 -10.94 0.44 -127.05
N GLU A 269 -12.10 1.05 -127.32
CA GLU A 269 -13.38 0.32 -127.46
C GLU A 269 -13.41 -0.67 -128.65
N GLN A 270 -12.67 -0.40 -129.74
CA GLN A 270 -12.65 -1.27 -130.92
C GLN A 270 -11.87 -2.57 -130.70
N LYS A 271 -10.82 -2.55 -129.87
CA LYS A 271 -9.99 -3.74 -129.58
C LYS A 271 -10.73 -4.76 -128.71
N ASP A 272 -11.59 -4.29 -127.81
CA ASP A 272 -12.36 -5.15 -126.90
C ASP A 272 -13.54 -5.87 -127.57
N ARG A 273 -14.16 -5.28 -128.60
CA ARG A 273 -15.32 -5.90 -129.29
C ARG A 273 -14.94 -7.18 -130.04
N ALA A 274 -13.79 -7.21 -130.71
CA ALA A 274 -13.36 -8.38 -131.49
C ALA A 274 -13.11 -9.64 -130.63
N LYS A 275 -12.65 -9.48 -129.37
CA LYS A 275 -12.43 -10.61 -128.44
C LYS A 275 -13.74 -11.22 -127.91
N LYS A 276 -14.81 -10.43 -127.75
CA LYS A 276 -16.09 -10.86 -127.14
C LYS A 276 -16.93 -11.76 -128.06
N GLU A 277 -16.90 -11.57 -129.38
CA GLU A 277 -17.75 -12.34 -130.31
C GLU A 277 -17.37 -13.83 -130.40
N LEU A 278 -16.08 -14.16 -130.29
CA LEU A 278 -15.60 -15.55 -130.36
C LEU A 278 -16.04 -16.37 -129.13
N GLN A 279 -16.05 -15.78 -127.94
CA GLN A 279 -16.48 -16.44 -126.69
C GLN A 279 -17.99 -16.66 -126.61
N HIS A 280 -18.80 -15.81 -127.25
CA HIS A 280 -20.26 -15.85 -127.09
C HIS A 280 -20.93 -16.99 -127.87
N LYS A 281 -20.39 -17.41 -129.02
CA LYS A 281 -20.94 -18.56 -129.79
C LYS A 281 -20.78 -19.89 -129.06
N MET A 282 -19.63 -20.11 -128.41
CA MET A 282 -19.34 -21.34 -127.66
C MET A 282 -20.16 -21.52 -126.37
N ARG A 283 -20.66 -20.43 -125.76
CA ARG A 283 -21.47 -20.47 -124.51
C ARG A 283 -22.98 -20.69 -124.73
N ALA A 284 -23.51 -20.43 -125.92
CA ALA A 284 -24.94 -20.55 -126.19
C ALA A 284 -25.41 -22.01 -126.30
N GLU A 285 -24.62 -22.88 -126.95
CA GLU A 285 -24.95 -24.30 -127.15
C GLU A 285 -24.97 -25.09 -125.83
N PHE A 286 -24.15 -24.72 -124.84
CA PHE A 286 -24.06 -25.42 -123.55
C PHE A 286 -25.18 -25.05 -122.55
N LYS A 287 -25.86 -23.91 -122.75
CA LYS A 287 -26.86 -23.38 -121.80
C LYS A 287 -28.27 -23.98 -121.97
N GLN A 288 -28.60 -24.50 -123.16
CA GLN A 288 -29.92 -25.08 -123.43
C GLN A 288 -30.08 -26.50 -122.84
N ALA A 289 -29.04 -27.33 -122.86
CA ALA A 289 -29.11 -28.71 -122.36
C ALA A 289 -29.17 -28.85 -120.81
N ASN A 290 -28.74 -27.81 -120.07
CA ASN A 290 -28.63 -27.89 -118.61
C ASN A 290 -29.92 -27.49 -117.85
N ALA A 291 -30.88 -26.86 -118.53
CA ALA A 291 -32.13 -26.43 -117.90
C ALA A 291 -33.15 -27.58 -117.70
N GLU A 292 -33.10 -28.64 -118.52
CA GLU A 292 -34.04 -29.77 -118.42
C GLU A 292 -33.70 -30.75 -117.27
N ALA A 293 -32.43 -30.84 -116.87
CA ALA A 293 -31.97 -31.77 -115.82
C ALA A 293 -32.33 -31.32 -114.38
N GLN A 294 -32.68 -30.04 -114.19
CA GLN A 294 -32.82 -29.45 -112.86
C GLN A 294 -34.19 -29.73 -112.20
N HIS A 295 -35.23 -30.05 -112.97
CA HIS A 295 -36.57 -30.35 -112.44
C HIS A 295 -36.67 -31.73 -111.75
N TYR A 296 -35.82 -32.68 -112.09
CA TYR A 296 -35.79 -34.01 -111.46
C TYR A 296 -35.18 -34.02 -110.04
N ARG A 297 -34.48 -32.94 -109.63
CA ARG A 297 -33.84 -32.86 -108.31
C ARG A 297 -34.80 -32.55 -107.17
N ASN A 298 -35.94 -31.90 -107.44
CA ASN A 298 -36.85 -31.41 -106.40
C ASN A 298 -37.75 -32.50 -105.77
N VAL A 299 -37.69 -33.75 -106.25
CA VAL A 299 -38.47 -34.88 -105.68
C VAL A 299 -37.65 -35.72 -104.69
N LYS A 300 -36.32 -35.51 -104.60
CA LYS A 300 -35.43 -36.32 -103.74
C LYS A 300 -35.18 -35.74 -102.33
N GLU A 301 -35.70 -34.56 -102.01
CA GLU A 301 -35.50 -33.94 -100.68
C GLU A 301 -36.52 -34.38 -99.61
N GLU A 302 -37.50 -35.24 -99.95
CA GLU A 302 -38.44 -35.86 -98.99
C GLU A 302 -37.83 -37.03 -98.18
N GLU A 303 -36.59 -37.49 -98.44
CA GLU A 303 -36.09 -38.74 -97.85
C GLU A 303 -35.11 -38.62 -96.68
N GLN A 304 -34.76 -37.44 -96.19
CA GLN A 304 -33.76 -37.33 -95.11
C GLN A 304 -34.29 -36.61 -93.88
N ARG A 305 -35.20 -37.37 -93.25
CA ARG A 305 -35.84 -37.21 -91.96
C ARG A 305 -35.03 -37.80 -90.78
N ILE A 306 -33.72 -37.99 -90.86
CA ILE A 306 -32.98 -38.66 -89.78
C ILE A 306 -31.61 -38.03 -89.62
N ALA A 307 -31.24 -37.77 -88.36
CA ALA A 307 -29.98 -37.22 -87.86
C ALA A 307 -29.87 -35.69 -87.98
N ASP A 308 -29.81 -34.87 -86.94
CA ASP A 308 -29.58 -35.14 -85.53
C ASP A 308 -29.96 -33.88 -84.75
N LEU A 309 -31.10 -33.92 -84.06
CA LEU A 309 -31.49 -32.93 -83.06
C LEU A 309 -31.27 -33.54 -81.67
N ARG A 310 -30.08 -33.41 -81.06
CA ARG A 310 -29.99 -33.60 -79.59
C ARG A 310 -28.74 -33.09 -78.88
N VAL A 311 -28.60 -31.77 -78.71
CA VAL A 311 -27.74 -31.22 -77.63
C VAL A 311 -28.40 -30.01 -76.96
N ARG A 312 -28.69 -30.19 -75.65
CA ARG A 312 -28.81 -29.18 -74.57
C ARG A 312 -30.01 -28.22 -74.65
N LEU A 313 -30.67 -27.83 -73.56
CA LEU A 313 -30.66 -28.12 -72.11
C LEU A 313 -31.80 -27.21 -71.59
N ASN A 314 -32.72 -27.70 -70.76
CA ASN A 314 -33.05 -26.98 -69.52
C ASN A 314 -33.91 -27.80 -68.55
N ASN A 315 -33.71 -27.45 -67.28
CA ASN A 315 -34.31 -27.93 -66.05
C ASN A 315 -35.83 -27.80 -66.02
N ILE A 316 -36.48 -28.47 -65.04
CA ILE A 316 -37.32 -27.78 -64.04
C ILE A 316 -37.77 -28.73 -62.91
N PHE A 317 -37.60 -28.23 -61.67
CA PHE A 317 -38.39 -28.45 -60.44
C PHE A 317 -38.21 -29.67 -59.51
N CYS A 318 -37.65 -29.41 -58.32
CA CYS A 318 -38.29 -29.39 -56.98
C CYS A 318 -39.54 -30.28 -56.75
N VAL A 319 -39.80 -30.99 -55.63
CA VAL A 319 -39.37 -30.97 -54.21
C VAL A 319 -40.16 -32.08 -53.43
N GLN A 320 -39.70 -32.46 -52.22
CA GLN A 320 -40.42 -33.16 -51.09
C GLN A 320 -40.58 -34.71 -51.15
N ILE A 321 -39.92 -35.53 -50.29
CA ILE A 321 -40.23 -35.95 -48.88
C ILE A 321 -41.52 -36.82 -48.83
N GLU A 322 -41.65 -38.03 -48.26
CA GLU A 322 -40.91 -38.92 -47.34
C GLU A 322 -41.71 -40.25 -47.19
N TYR A 323 -41.15 -41.24 -46.45
CA TYR A 323 -41.84 -42.30 -45.69
C TYR A 323 -42.46 -43.46 -46.53
N SER A 324 -42.41 -44.75 -46.17
CA SER A 324 -42.05 -45.43 -44.92
C SER A 324 -42.05 -46.95 -45.15
N LEU A 325 -41.11 -47.63 -44.49
CA LEU A 325 -41.28 -48.90 -43.76
C LEU A 325 -41.68 -50.23 -44.45
N VAL A 326 -40.90 -51.24 -44.03
CA VAL A 326 -41.33 -52.60 -43.60
C VAL A 326 -41.37 -53.67 -44.69
N PHE A 327 -40.29 -54.45 -44.86
CA PHE A 327 -39.89 -55.61 -44.03
C PHE A 327 -40.52 -56.92 -44.53
N VAL A 328 -39.77 -58.00 -44.29
CA VAL A 328 -40.06 -59.42 -44.53
C VAL A 328 -39.77 -59.94 -45.95
N LYS A 329 -38.69 -60.72 -46.06
CA LYS A 329 -38.72 -62.18 -46.36
C LYS A 329 -37.28 -62.59 -46.70
N ILE A 330 -36.48 -62.97 -45.70
CA ILE A 330 -36.36 -64.36 -45.22
C ILE A 330 -35.91 -65.29 -46.34
N GLN A 331 -34.61 -65.53 -46.43
CA GLN A 331 -34.11 -66.88 -46.64
C GLN A 331 -32.78 -67.06 -45.90
N GLN A 332 -32.96 -67.61 -44.70
CA GLN A 332 -31.95 -68.14 -43.83
C GLN A 332 -31.26 -69.35 -44.48
N PHE A 333 -29.93 -69.39 -44.31
CA PHE A 333 -29.28 -70.53 -43.68
C PHE A 333 -29.36 -71.86 -44.43
N MET A 334 -28.47 -72.03 -45.42
CA MET A 334 -27.91 -73.33 -45.78
C MET A 334 -26.52 -73.18 -46.37
N LYS A 335 -25.53 -73.38 -45.49
CA LYS A 335 -24.29 -74.17 -45.70
C LYS A 335 -23.31 -73.80 -44.57
N ALA A 336 -23.53 -74.44 -43.41
CA ALA A 336 -22.56 -75.39 -42.81
C ALA A 336 -21.57 -74.64 -41.91
N LYS A 337 -21.58 -74.68 -40.57
CA LYS A 337 -21.88 -75.72 -39.57
C LYS A 337 -21.32 -77.10 -39.90
N ALA A 338 -20.33 -77.46 -39.09
CA ALA A 338 -19.76 -78.77 -38.87
C ALA A 338 -18.76 -79.22 -39.93
N GLU A 339 -17.48 -79.05 -39.61
CA GLU A 339 -16.75 -80.14 -38.94
C GLU A 339 -15.68 -79.47 -38.08
N ARG A 340 -15.75 -79.64 -36.75
CA ARG A 340 -15.22 -80.82 -36.04
C ARG A 340 -13.75 -80.98 -36.36
N GLU A 341 -12.91 -80.56 -35.42
CA GLU A 341 -12.43 -81.49 -34.38
C GLU A 341 -11.68 -82.62 -35.05
N GLU A 342 -10.39 -82.41 -35.30
CA GLU A 342 -9.37 -83.46 -35.16
C GLU A 342 -8.02 -82.89 -35.61
N ALA A 343 -7.35 -82.20 -34.69
CA ALA A 343 -5.91 -82.14 -34.76
C ALA A 343 -5.31 -81.79 -33.40
N ARG A 344 -5.27 -82.81 -32.54
CA ARG A 344 -4.10 -83.11 -31.72
C ARG A 344 -3.77 -82.09 -30.62
N GLU A 345 -4.44 -82.12 -29.48
CA GLU A 345 -4.20 -83.20 -28.51
C GLU A 345 -3.05 -84.14 -28.87
N ARG A 346 -1.83 -83.67 -28.63
CA ARG A 346 -0.79 -84.39 -27.88
C ARG A 346 0.47 -83.53 -27.87
N GLU A 347 1.20 -83.64 -26.75
CA GLU A 347 2.58 -83.19 -26.55
C GLU A 347 2.84 -81.83 -25.90
N LEU A 348 2.43 -81.64 -24.64
CA LEU A 348 3.40 -81.32 -23.56
C LEU A 348 2.69 -81.19 -22.21
N ALA A 349 2.00 -82.25 -21.80
CA ALA A 349 1.42 -82.40 -20.46
C ALA A 349 1.88 -83.72 -19.83
N LEU A 350 3.20 -83.92 -19.78
CA LEU A 350 3.87 -84.92 -18.93
C LEU A 350 5.21 -84.36 -18.43
N ALA A 351 5.16 -83.52 -17.41
CA ALA A 351 6.29 -83.27 -16.53
C ALA A 351 5.83 -82.67 -15.19
N LYS A 352 5.91 -83.53 -14.16
CA LYS A 352 6.15 -83.21 -12.74
C LYS A 352 4.92 -82.68 -12.00
N ALA A 353 4.21 -83.45 -11.17
CA ALA A 353 4.64 -84.42 -10.16
C ALA A 353 5.57 -83.83 -9.09
N ALA A 354 5.17 -84.09 -7.84
CA ALA A 354 5.86 -83.93 -6.57
C ALA A 354 5.57 -82.63 -5.80
N LYS A 355 4.86 -82.83 -4.68
CA LYS A 355 4.33 -81.91 -3.66
C LYS A 355 2.89 -81.48 -3.94
N GLU A 356 1.91 -81.77 -3.10
CA GLU A 356 1.91 -82.22 -1.71
C GLU A 356 0.55 -82.89 -1.50
N GLU A 357 0.59 -84.19 -1.21
CA GLU A 357 -0.57 -84.97 -0.81
C GLU A 357 -0.73 -84.86 0.70
N GLU A 358 -2.00 -84.83 1.11
CA GLU A 358 -2.46 -84.99 2.48
C GLU A 358 -1.74 -86.14 3.21
N ILE A 359 -1.55 -85.97 4.52
CA ILE A 359 -1.73 -86.95 5.61
C ILE A 359 -0.84 -86.51 6.77
N ALA A 360 -1.36 -85.56 7.54
CA ALA A 360 -0.85 -85.22 8.86
C ALA A 360 -2.02 -84.88 9.80
N ARG A 361 -3.05 -85.73 9.78
CA ARG A 361 -4.13 -85.70 10.76
C ARG A 361 -4.49 -87.14 11.13
N LEU A 362 -4.03 -87.55 12.32
CA LEU A 362 -4.48 -88.68 13.16
C LEU A 362 -3.69 -90.01 13.10
N ARG A 363 -2.67 -90.08 13.98
CA ARG A 363 -2.15 -91.30 14.62
C ARG A 363 -2.01 -91.05 16.12
N ALA A 364 -3.07 -91.27 16.89
CA ALA A 364 -2.97 -91.14 18.35
C ALA A 364 -3.93 -92.05 19.16
N GLU A 365 -4.46 -93.14 18.59
CA GLU A 365 -5.28 -94.07 19.37
C GLU A 365 -5.21 -95.49 18.78
N GLN A 366 -4.08 -96.17 19.02
CA GLN A 366 -4.00 -97.63 18.93
C GLN A 366 -2.98 -98.12 19.97
N GLU A 367 -3.54 -98.14 21.17
CA GLU A 367 -3.13 -98.81 22.38
C GLU A 367 -3.30 -100.34 22.24
N LYS A 368 -2.68 -101.08 23.17
CA LYS A 368 -3.02 -102.45 23.62
C LYS A 368 -2.42 -103.66 22.91
N SER A 369 -1.21 -103.97 23.39
CA SER A 369 -0.61 -105.31 23.41
C SER A 369 -0.28 -105.77 24.85
N GLN A 370 -1.01 -105.35 25.90
CA GLN A 370 -0.66 -105.65 27.31
C GLN A 370 -1.79 -106.28 28.15
N ASP A 371 -2.65 -107.11 27.55
CA ASP A 371 -3.69 -107.89 28.25
C ASP A 371 -3.41 -109.41 28.22
N GLN A 372 -2.32 -109.88 28.85
CA GLN A 372 -2.06 -111.33 28.98
C GLN A 372 -1.69 -111.83 30.41
N GLN A 373 -1.64 -111.01 31.47
CA GLN A 373 -1.16 -111.47 32.80
C GLN A 373 -2.23 -111.60 33.91
N ALA A 374 -3.48 -111.17 33.69
CA ALA A 374 -4.49 -110.99 34.75
C ALA A 374 -5.19 -112.28 35.26
N ALA A 375 -4.71 -113.47 34.93
CA ALA A 375 -5.43 -114.73 35.19
C ALA A 375 -4.95 -115.56 36.41
N MET A 376 -3.99 -115.12 37.23
CA MET A 376 -3.36 -115.96 38.29
C MET A 376 -3.72 -115.64 39.76
N ASP A 377 -4.44 -114.55 40.08
CA ASP A 377 -4.54 -114.04 41.47
C ASP A 377 -5.72 -114.56 42.32
N GLU A 378 -6.67 -115.29 41.75
CA GLU A 378 -7.99 -115.44 42.40
C GLU A 378 -8.05 -116.50 43.52
N MET A 379 -7.11 -117.46 43.61
CA MET A 379 -7.32 -118.65 44.46
C MET A 379 -6.66 -118.63 45.86
N ASN A 380 -5.84 -117.64 46.24
CA ASN A 380 -5.06 -117.64 47.51
C ASN A 380 -5.69 -116.91 48.72
N ALA A 381 -6.78 -116.15 48.56
CA ALA A 381 -7.19 -115.15 49.57
C ALA A 381 -7.88 -115.70 50.84
N LEU A 382 -8.40 -116.92 50.82
CA LEU A 382 -9.42 -117.33 51.81
C LEU A 382 -8.92 -117.94 53.14
N ARG A 383 -7.61 -118.16 53.36
CA ARG A 383 -7.12 -118.83 54.61
C ARG A 383 -6.52 -117.91 55.69
N THR A 384 -6.20 -116.64 55.44
CA THR A 384 -5.38 -115.77 56.33
C THR A 384 -6.15 -115.01 57.43
N GLN A 385 -7.47 -115.07 57.47
CA GLN A 385 -8.25 -114.14 58.30
C GLN A 385 -8.33 -114.49 59.79
N GLU A 386 -8.30 -115.77 60.18
CA GLU A 386 -8.67 -116.13 61.55
C GLU A 386 -7.59 -115.83 62.62
N GLU A 387 -6.31 -115.70 62.31
CA GLU A 387 -5.26 -115.54 63.34
C GLU A 387 -5.11 -114.11 63.90
N LYS A 388 -5.53 -113.06 63.19
CA LYS A 388 -5.22 -111.65 63.55
C LYS A 388 -6.03 -111.07 64.72
N GLU A 389 -7.12 -111.69 65.12
CA GLU A 389 -8.05 -111.05 66.05
C GLU A 389 -7.54 -111.01 67.50
N ARG A 390 -6.67 -111.96 67.90
CA ARG A 390 -6.26 -112.07 69.31
C ARG A 390 -5.24 -111.03 69.76
N GLU A 391 -4.30 -110.63 68.92
CA GLU A 391 -3.22 -109.69 69.30
C GLU A 391 -3.71 -108.25 69.53
N TRP A 392 -4.90 -107.90 69.05
CA TRP A 392 -5.38 -106.52 69.07
C TRP A 392 -5.72 -106.00 70.48
N ARG A 393 -6.23 -106.86 71.36
CA ARG A 393 -6.75 -106.41 72.68
C ARG A 393 -5.68 -105.97 73.68
N GLU A 394 -4.51 -106.59 73.68
CA GLU A 394 -3.42 -106.24 74.61
C GLU A 394 -2.85 -104.84 74.33
N LYS A 395 -2.85 -104.41 73.06
CA LYS A 395 -2.21 -103.17 72.60
C LYS A 395 -2.96 -101.89 73.02
N GLU A 396 -4.28 -101.97 73.22
CA GLU A 396 -5.13 -100.82 73.59
C GLU A 396 -4.80 -100.27 74.99
N LYS A 397 -4.54 -101.15 75.97
CA LYS A 397 -4.42 -100.72 77.36
C LYS A 397 -3.16 -99.90 77.64
N ALA A 398 -2.04 -100.22 76.99
CA ALA A 398 -0.79 -99.48 77.15
C ALA A 398 -0.83 -98.09 76.50
N ALA A 399 -1.59 -97.93 75.41
CA ALA A 399 -1.74 -96.66 74.71
C ALA A 399 -2.46 -95.59 75.55
N ALA A 400 -3.40 -95.99 76.41
CA ALA A 400 -4.18 -95.06 77.22
C ALA A 400 -3.35 -94.30 78.26
N LYS A 401 -2.40 -94.96 78.94
CA LYS A 401 -1.64 -94.32 80.03
C LYS A 401 -0.67 -93.24 79.52
N LYS A 402 0.09 -93.55 78.45
CA LYS A 402 1.05 -92.62 77.84
C LYS A 402 0.38 -91.35 77.28
N ARG A 403 -0.91 -91.45 76.93
CA ARG A 403 -1.70 -90.32 76.46
C ARG A 403 -2.01 -89.31 77.56
N ASN A 404 -2.09 -89.71 78.83
CA ASN A 404 -2.48 -88.78 79.89
C ASN A 404 -1.32 -87.89 80.35
N GLU A 405 -0.12 -88.47 80.48
CA GLU A 405 1.08 -87.71 80.87
C GLU A 405 1.41 -86.62 79.84
N SER A 406 1.30 -86.93 78.54
CA SER A 406 1.51 -85.93 77.49
C SER A 406 0.49 -84.78 77.50
N LEU A 407 -0.71 -84.98 78.05
CA LEU A 407 -1.72 -83.93 78.15
C LEU A 407 -1.39 -82.89 79.23
N GLU A 408 -0.73 -83.28 80.33
CA GLU A 408 -0.41 -82.35 81.41
C GLU A 408 0.74 -81.41 81.03
N ASP A 409 1.78 -81.93 80.38
CA ASP A 409 2.89 -81.12 79.87
C ASP A 409 2.42 -80.08 78.84
N LEU A 410 1.49 -80.47 77.97
CA LEU A 410 0.87 -79.56 77.00
C LEU A 410 0.09 -78.42 77.68
N ARG A 411 -0.55 -78.67 78.82
CA ARG A 411 -1.28 -77.63 79.57
C ARG A 411 -0.34 -76.60 80.17
N ALA A 412 0.79 -77.01 80.73
CA ALA A 412 1.76 -76.11 81.34
C ALA A 412 2.51 -75.24 80.31
N ALA A 413 2.84 -75.79 79.14
CA ALA A 413 3.44 -75.00 78.06
C ALA A 413 2.47 -73.92 77.53
N ARG A 414 1.17 -74.26 77.46
CA ARG A 414 0.14 -73.35 76.95
C ARG A 414 -0.13 -72.16 77.88
N SER A 415 -0.01 -72.31 79.19
CA SER A 415 -0.20 -71.19 80.13
C SER A 415 0.91 -70.14 79.99
N LYS A 416 2.17 -70.57 79.90
CA LYS A 416 3.32 -69.65 79.69
C LYS A 416 3.20 -68.89 78.37
N GLN A 417 2.83 -69.58 77.29
CA GLN A 417 2.62 -68.95 75.99
C GLN A 417 1.58 -67.82 76.05
N ILE A 418 0.49 -68.01 76.80
CA ILE A 418 -0.56 -66.99 76.94
C ILE A 418 -0.04 -65.74 77.67
N GLU A 419 0.80 -65.89 78.69
CA GLU A 419 1.35 -64.76 79.43
C GLU A 419 2.32 -63.92 78.60
N ASP A 420 3.17 -64.56 77.80
CA ASP A 420 4.11 -63.86 76.91
C ASP A 420 3.37 -63.08 75.81
N ILE A 421 2.30 -63.65 75.26
CA ILE A 421 1.43 -62.95 74.30
C ILE A 421 0.81 -61.69 74.92
N ARG A 422 0.33 -61.77 76.17
CA ARG A 422 -0.27 -60.61 76.86
C ARG A 422 0.72 -59.46 77.06
N LYS A 423 1.97 -59.77 77.43
CA LYS A 423 3.01 -58.75 77.59
C LYS A 423 3.38 -58.09 76.26
N ALA A 424 3.50 -58.88 75.19
CA ALA A 424 3.78 -58.34 73.86
C ALA A 424 2.64 -57.43 73.36
N GLN A 425 1.38 -57.80 73.61
CA GLN A 425 0.21 -56.98 73.25
C GLN A 425 0.19 -55.63 73.98
N ALA A 426 0.52 -55.61 75.28
CA ALA A 426 0.55 -54.37 76.05
C ALA A 426 1.60 -53.37 75.53
N LEU A 427 2.79 -53.85 75.17
CA LEU A 427 3.84 -53.01 74.59
C LEU A 427 3.47 -52.47 73.20
N ALA A 428 2.76 -53.25 72.39
CA ALA A 428 2.29 -52.81 71.08
C ALA A 428 1.28 -51.65 71.21
N LEU A 429 0.31 -51.75 72.13
CA LEU A 429 -0.70 -50.71 72.34
C LEU A 429 -0.10 -49.35 72.73
N VAL A 430 0.88 -49.32 73.63
CA VAL A 430 1.53 -48.07 74.04
C VAL A 430 2.26 -47.41 72.87
N ARG A 431 2.94 -48.20 72.03
CA ARG A 431 3.60 -47.70 70.83
C ARG A 431 2.60 -47.12 69.83
N ASP A 432 1.49 -47.81 69.61
CA ASP A 432 0.43 -47.36 68.70
C ASP A 432 -0.22 -46.05 69.19
N GLU A 433 -0.41 -45.87 70.50
CA GLU A 433 -0.91 -44.62 71.09
C GLU A 433 0.05 -43.44 70.87
N GLU A 434 1.35 -43.64 71.07
CA GLU A 434 2.35 -42.60 70.82
C GLU A 434 2.40 -42.19 69.35
N ASP A 435 2.36 -43.16 68.44
CA ASP A 435 2.38 -42.90 67.01
C ASP A 435 1.09 -42.23 66.53
N PHE A 436 -0.07 -42.61 67.09
CA PHE A 436 -1.34 -41.92 66.86
C PHE A 436 -1.30 -40.45 67.29
N MET A 437 -0.75 -40.16 68.47
CA MET A 437 -0.65 -38.79 68.99
C MET A 437 0.26 -37.90 68.14
N LYS A 438 1.37 -38.45 67.62
CA LYS A 438 2.24 -37.74 66.68
C LYS A 438 1.50 -37.38 65.39
N VAL A 439 0.77 -38.34 64.80
CA VAL A 439 -0.02 -38.12 63.59
C VAL A 439 -1.11 -37.08 63.81
N ALA A 440 -1.85 -37.17 64.92
CA ALA A 440 -2.91 -36.22 65.27
C ALA A 440 -2.38 -34.78 65.41
N LYS A 441 -1.19 -34.60 66.01
CA LYS A 441 -0.56 -33.28 66.11
C LYS A 441 -0.22 -32.69 64.74
N VAL A 442 0.40 -33.47 63.86
CA VAL A 442 0.75 -33.04 62.50
C VAL A 442 -0.51 -32.69 61.70
N GLN A 443 -1.57 -33.51 61.81
CA GLN A 443 -2.84 -33.23 61.13
C GLN A 443 -3.48 -31.92 61.61
N ARG A 444 -3.45 -31.62 62.92
CA ARG A 444 -3.95 -30.35 63.45
C ARG A 444 -3.15 -29.15 62.92
N GLU A 445 -1.83 -29.24 62.91
CA GLU A 445 -0.97 -28.16 62.37
C GLU A 445 -1.19 -27.93 60.87
N LEU A 446 -1.42 -28.98 60.09
CA LEU A 446 -1.76 -28.87 58.66
C LEU A 446 -3.14 -28.21 58.47
N PHE A 447 -4.13 -28.60 59.25
CA PHE A 447 -5.47 -28.00 59.20
C PHE A 447 -5.43 -26.50 59.51
N ASP A 448 -4.70 -26.07 60.54
CA ASP A 448 -4.59 -24.66 60.90
C ASP A 448 -3.91 -23.84 59.80
N LYS A 449 -2.86 -24.40 59.16
CA LYS A 449 -2.20 -23.79 58.00
C LYS A 449 -3.13 -23.67 56.80
N ASP A 450 -3.94 -24.69 56.52
CA ASP A 450 -4.91 -24.67 55.42
C ASP A 450 -6.00 -23.61 55.65
N VAL A 451 -6.53 -23.52 56.87
CA VAL A 451 -7.51 -22.48 57.24
C VAL A 451 -6.94 -21.08 57.04
N GLU A 452 -5.70 -20.84 57.47
CA GLU A 452 -5.03 -19.54 57.30
C GLU A 452 -4.77 -19.22 55.83
N ASN A 453 -4.34 -20.21 55.04
CA ASN A 453 -4.18 -20.05 53.60
C ASN A 453 -5.50 -19.74 52.89
N HIS A 454 -6.60 -20.38 53.29
CA HIS A 454 -7.94 -20.09 52.77
C HIS A 454 -8.39 -18.67 53.10
N LYS A 455 -8.14 -18.19 54.33
CA LYS A 455 -8.44 -16.80 54.72
C LYS A 455 -7.67 -15.79 53.87
N LYS A 456 -6.36 -15.99 53.70
CA LYS A 456 -5.50 -15.12 52.86
C LYS A 456 -5.97 -15.10 51.40
N LYS A 457 -6.27 -16.26 50.83
CA LYS A 457 -6.83 -16.36 49.47
C LYS A 457 -8.16 -15.60 49.36
N ARG A 458 -9.06 -15.76 50.33
CA ARG A 458 -10.36 -15.06 50.34
C ARG A 458 -10.19 -13.54 50.43
N GLN A 459 -9.29 -13.06 51.30
CA GLN A 459 -8.98 -11.63 51.40
C GLN A 459 -8.41 -11.09 50.09
N ALA A 460 -7.45 -11.80 49.48
CA ALA A 460 -6.87 -11.42 48.19
C ALA A 460 -7.91 -11.34 47.07
N ILE A 461 -8.87 -12.27 47.03
CA ILE A 461 -9.99 -12.24 46.06
C ILE A 461 -10.88 -11.02 46.30
N VAL A 462 -11.20 -10.69 47.55
CA VAL A 462 -12.03 -9.52 47.88
C VAL A 462 -11.31 -8.22 47.52
N THR A 463 -10.03 -8.08 47.84
CA THR A 463 -9.25 -6.90 47.44
C THR A 463 -9.14 -6.78 45.93
N TYR A 464 -8.89 -7.88 45.23
CA TYR A 464 -8.84 -7.89 43.77
C TYR A 464 -10.20 -7.52 43.14
N ARG A 465 -11.31 -8.05 43.67
CA ARG A 465 -12.66 -7.68 43.24
C ARG A 465 -12.93 -6.19 43.43
N ASN A 466 -12.58 -5.62 44.58
CA ASN A 466 -12.81 -4.21 44.86
C ASN A 466 -11.99 -3.31 43.93
N GLU A 467 -10.74 -3.68 43.67
CA GLU A 467 -9.88 -2.97 42.72
C GLU A 467 -10.42 -3.07 41.30
N LEU A 468 -10.91 -4.25 40.88
CA LEU A 468 -11.54 -4.43 39.58
C LEU A 468 -12.81 -3.55 39.44
N LEU A 469 -13.66 -3.50 40.46
CA LEU A 469 -14.84 -2.63 40.45
C LEU A 469 -14.47 -1.15 40.40
N ARG A 470 -13.41 -0.74 41.10
CA ARG A 470 -12.86 0.63 41.03
C ARG A 470 -12.40 0.96 39.62
N GLN A 471 -11.62 0.09 38.99
CA GLN A 471 -11.16 0.26 37.61
C GLN A 471 -12.31 0.29 36.60
N ILE A 472 -13.34 -0.54 36.77
CA ILE A 472 -14.54 -0.50 35.92
C ILE A 472 -15.25 0.85 36.07
N ASN A 473 -15.44 1.34 37.30
CA ASN A 473 -16.09 2.62 37.54
C ASN A 473 -15.28 3.81 37.02
N GLU A 474 -13.95 3.79 37.16
CA GLU A 474 -13.05 4.81 36.61
C GLU A 474 -13.13 4.82 35.07
N LYS A 475 -13.03 3.66 34.42
CA LYS A 475 -13.16 3.55 32.95
C LYS A 475 -14.54 3.96 32.44
N GLU A 476 -15.60 3.68 33.18
CA GLU A 476 -16.95 4.11 32.79
C GLU A 476 -17.11 5.63 32.92
N ARG A 477 -16.54 6.25 33.96
CA ARG A 477 -16.49 7.72 34.08
C ARG A 477 -15.70 8.36 32.95
N GLU A 478 -14.53 7.82 32.62
CA GLU A 478 -13.73 8.28 31.47
C GLU A 478 -14.54 8.18 30.18
N ARG A 479 -15.22 7.05 29.94
CA ARG A 479 -16.08 6.88 28.76
C ARG A 479 -17.21 7.91 28.71
N ILE A 480 -17.85 8.20 29.83
CA ILE A 480 -18.93 9.20 29.91
C ILE A 480 -18.36 10.60 29.63
N MET A 481 -17.22 10.95 30.22
CA MET A 481 -16.53 12.22 29.97
C MET A 481 -16.14 12.37 28.50
N ASP A 482 -15.54 11.33 27.89
CA ASP A 482 -15.18 11.33 26.47
C ASP A 482 -16.43 11.49 25.57
N GLN A 483 -17.56 10.88 25.95
CA GLN A 483 -18.82 11.06 25.22
C GLN A 483 -19.38 12.48 25.37
N GLN A 484 -19.30 13.05 26.57
CA GLN A 484 -19.70 14.44 26.83
C GLN A 484 -18.82 15.42 26.05
N GLU A 485 -17.50 15.25 26.09
CA GLU A 485 -16.54 16.09 25.36
C GLU A 485 -16.80 16.02 23.84
N LYS A 486 -17.01 14.83 23.29
CA LYS A 486 -17.38 14.68 21.86
C LYS A 486 -18.70 15.35 21.52
N TYR A 487 -19.68 15.29 22.43
CA TYR A 487 -20.97 15.93 22.23
C TYR A 487 -20.87 17.46 22.33
N GLU A 488 -20.10 17.97 23.29
CA GLU A 488 -19.83 19.39 23.46
C GLU A 488 -19.01 19.96 22.29
N ASP A 489 -17.98 19.26 21.83
CA ASP A 489 -17.22 19.60 20.63
C ASP A 489 -18.13 19.59 19.39
N GLY A 490 -19.01 18.59 19.25
CA GLY A 490 -20.01 18.58 18.18
C GLY A 490 -20.98 19.76 18.25
N ASN A 491 -21.41 20.17 19.44
CA ASN A 491 -22.25 21.36 19.62
C ASN A 491 -21.49 22.66 19.31
N ALA A 492 -20.24 22.76 19.74
CA ALA A 492 -19.37 23.90 19.45
C ALA A 492 -19.13 24.05 17.93
N GLN A 493 -18.80 22.96 17.24
CA GLN A 493 -18.64 22.95 15.78
C GLN A 493 -19.93 23.35 15.05
N ARG A 494 -21.09 22.85 15.49
CA ARG A 494 -22.38 23.27 14.91
C ARG A 494 -22.65 24.75 15.11
N LEU A 495 -22.34 25.28 16.30
CA LEU A 495 -22.49 26.70 16.60
C LEU A 495 -21.52 27.55 15.78
N GLU A 496 -20.27 27.12 15.62
CA GLU A 496 -19.27 27.80 14.77
C GLU A 496 -19.71 27.84 13.31
N VAL A 497 -20.20 26.71 12.76
CA VAL A 497 -20.75 26.65 11.41
C VAL A 497 -21.94 27.59 11.26
N GLU A 498 -22.86 27.61 12.24
CA GLU A 498 -24.02 28.49 12.20
C GLU A 498 -23.63 29.98 12.27
N ILE A 499 -22.67 30.34 13.12
CA ILE A 499 -22.14 31.71 13.22
C ILE A 499 -21.47 32.10 11.89
N ASN A 500 -20.67 31.20 11.31
CA ASN A 500 -20.01 31.45 10.03
C ASN A 500 -21.04 31.58 8.89
N ASP A 501 -22.06 30.73 8.85
CA ASP A 501 -23.14 30.81 7.86
C ASP A 501 -23.88 32.15 7.93
N ARG A 502 -24.24 32.61 9.14
CA ARG A 502 -24.85 33.94 9.33
C ARG A 502 -23.90 35.06 8.89
N TYR A 503 -22.62 34.96 9.23
CA TYR A 503 -21.62 35.96 8.84
C TYR A 503 -21.45 36.05 7.32
N VAL A 504 -21.45 34.91 6.61
CA VAL A 504 -21.41 34.85 5.15
C VAL A 504 -22.69 35.44 4.54
N GLU A 505 -23.86 35.17 5.14
CA GLU A 505 -25.13 35.77 4.70
C GLU A 505 -25.14 37.29 4.84
N ASP A 506 -24.71 37.81 5.99
CA ASP A 506 -24.57 39.25 6.24
C ASP A 506 -23.57 39.88 5.26
N TYR A 507 -22.45 39.20 5.00
CA TYR A 507 -21.45 39.65 4.05
C TYR A 507 -22.01 39.74 2.61
N LEU A 508 -22.77 38.73 2.19
CA LEU A 508 -23.45 38.73 0.89
C LEU A 508 -24.47 39.86 0.78
N ALA A 509 -25.26 40.09 1.84
CA ALA A 509 -26.22 41.19 1.89
C ALA A 509 -25.53 42.56 1.79
N GLN A 510 -24.45 42.77 2.55
CA GLN A 510 -23.64 43.99 2.46
C GLN A 510 -23.04 44.19 1.07
N LYS A 511 -22.64 43.10 0.40
CA LYS A 511 -22.07 43.16 -0.96
C LYS A 511 -23.11 43.56 -2.00
N VAL A 512 -24.33 43.05 -1.90
CA VAL A 512 -25.45 43.49 -2.75
C VAL A 512 -25.81 44.95 -2.46
N GLU A 513 -25.80 45.36 -1.20
CA GLU A 513 -26.08 46.75 -0.82
C GLU A 513 -25.02 47.71 -1.39
N LYS A 514 -23.73 47.33 -1.34
CA LYS A 514 -22.63 48.06 -2.01
C LYS A 514 -22.86 48.22 -3.52
N LEU A 515 -23.50 47.25 -4.18
CA LEU A 515 -23.84 47.37 -5.61
C LEU A 515 -24.95 48.39 -5.86
N LYS A 516 -25.93 48.53 -4.96
CA LYS A 516 -26.96 49.58 -5.04
C LYS A 516 -26.34 50.96 -4.96
N TYR A 517 -25.37 51.17 -4.06
CA TYR A 517 -24.64 52.44 -3.97
C TYR A 517 -23.73 52.72 -5.18
N SER A 518 -23.33 51.69 -5.94
CA SER A 518 -22.43 51.81 -7.08
C SER A 518 -23.11 52.22 -8.40
N ASN A 519 -24.32 52.80 -8.34
CA ASN A 519 -25.10 53.28 -9.48
C ASN A 519 -25.40 52.21 -10.56
N VAL A 520 -25.52 50.94 -10.14
CA VAL A 520 -25.97 49.84 -11.01
C VAL A 520 -27.49 49.88 -11.09
N ALA A 521 -28.06 49.78 -12.29
CA ALA A 521 -29.52 49.84 -12.45
C ALA A 521 -30.23 48.74 -11.64
N ASP A 522 -31.31 49.12 -10.94
CA ASP A 522 -32.05 48.26 -10.00
C ASP A 522 -32.49 46.92 -10.59
N ASN A 523 -32.78 46.88 -11.89
CA ASN A 523 -33.18 45.65 -12.57
C ASN A 523 -32.09 44.56 -12.48
N TYR A 524 -30.82 44.96 -12.63
CA TYR A 524 -29.68 44.06 -12.52
C TYR A 524 -29.40 43.65 -11.08
N VAL A 525 -29.62 44.55 -10.12
CA VAL A 525 -29.46 44.24 -8.69
C VAL A 525 -30.54 43.23 -8.22
N LYS A 526 -31.80 43.42 -8.64
CA LYS A 526 -32.90 42.49 -8.36
C LYS A 526 -32.66 41.12 -9.00
N ASP A 527 -32.09 41.07 -10.20
CA ASP A 527 -31.67 39.82 -10.85
C ASP A 527 -30.61 39.09 -10.00
N ILE A 528 -29.63 39.81 -9.44
CA ILE A 528 -28.62 39.24 -8.54
C ILE A 528 -29.26 38.74 -7.23
N GLU A 529 -30.11 39.54 -6.57
CA GLU A 529 -30.81 39.15 -5.34
C GLU A 529 -31.61 37.85 -5.55
N ARG A 530 -32.32 37.74 -6.68
CA ARG A 530 -33.11 36.55 -7.04
C ARG A 530 -32.23 35.32 -7.29
N GLN A 531 -31.10 35.47 -7.98
CA GLN A 531 -30.19 34.36 -8.27
C GLN A 531 -29.46 33.85 -7.02
N LEU A 532 -29.15 34.75 -6.08
CA LEU A 532 -28.48 34.40 -4.82
C LEU A 532 -29.43 33.91 -3.74
N LYS A 533 -30.75 33.93 -3.98
CA LYS A 533 -31.79 33.53 -3.01
C LYS A 533 -31.60 34.17 -1.63
N ILE A 534 -31.09 35.40 -1.61
CA ILE A 534 -30.89 36.14 -0.36
C ILE A 534 -32.28 36.37 0.22
N LYS A 535 -32.54 35.80 1.39
CA LYS A 535 -33.79 36.05 2.12
C LYS A 535 -33.78 37.52 2.53
N LYS A 536 -34.88 38.22 2.22
CA LYS A 536 -35.10 39.58 2.69
C LYS A 536 -35.40 39.62 4.17
#